data_AF-A0A142Y7U7-F1
#
_entry.id   AF-A0A142Y7U7-F1
#
_cell.length_a   1.000
_cell.length_b   1.000
_cell.length_c   1.000
_cell.angle_alpha   90.00
_cell.angle_beta   90.00
_cell.angle_gamma   90.00
#
_symmetry.space_group_name_H-M   'P 1'
#
loop_
_entity.id
_entity.type
_entity.pdbx_description
1 polymer ?
#
loop_
_entity_poly.entity_id
_entity_poly.type
_entity_poly.pdbx_seq_one_letter_code
_entity_poly.pdbx_strand_id
1 'polypeptide(L)'
;MNRKKPEQDRRVIRCAIYTRKSTEERLDLELNSFDAQRDAAEAFIESQKSEGWVCLPNRYDDGGFSGSNLDRPAYNELMKDIEAGEIDCLVVYQVDRLSRSPSDLAHIMSVFEACGITFVSVTESK
;
A
#
# COMPACT_ATOMS: atom_id res chain seq x y z
N MET A 1 -37.58 1.84 23.36
CA MET A 1 -37.38 0.78 22.34
C MET A 1 -35.98 0.97 21.75
N ASN A 2 -34.97 0.33 22.35
CA ASN A 2 -33.58 0.51 21.95
C ASN A 2 -33.27 -0.42 20.78
N ARG A 3 -33.17 0.13 19.56
CA ARG A 3 -32.51 -0.57 18.47
C ARG A 3 -31.01 -0.52 18.73
N LYS A 4 -30.47 -1.54 19.41
CA LYS A 4 -29.03 -1.80 19.36
C LYS A 4 -28.68 -2.01 17.88
N LYS A 5 -27.87 -1.12 17.31
CA LYS A 5 -27.20 -1.40 16.03
C LYS A 5 -26.44 -2.71 16.24
N PRO A 6 -26.55 -3.70 15.33
CA PRO A 6 -25.73 -4.89 15.43
C PRO A 6 -24.29 -4.42 15.45
N GLU A 7 -23.55 -4.85 16.46
CA GLU A 7 -22.10 -4.74 16.53
C GLU A 7 -21.60 -5.40 15.24
N GLN A 8 -21.23 -4.57 14.27
CA GLN A 8 -20.73 -5.03 12.98
C GLN A 8 -19.56 -5.94 13.30
N ASP A 9 -19.66 -7.20 12.88
CA ASP A 9 -18.54 -8.13 12.82
C ASP A 9 -17.36 -7.35 12.23
N ARG A 10 -16.37 -7.00 13.05
CA ARG A 10 -15.24 -6.16 12.61
C ARG A 10 -14.46 -7.00 11.62
N ARG A 11 -14.80 -6.85 10.33
CA ARG A 11 -14.13 -7.54 9.24
C ARG A 11 -12.65 -7.22 9.32
N VAL A 12 -11.84 -8.28 9.23
CA VAL A 12 -10.40 -8.15 9.10
C VAL A 12 -10.11 -7.43 7.78
N ILE A 13 -9.31 -6.36 7.85
CA ILE A 13 -8.84 -5.61 6.68
C ILE A 13 -7.39 -6.06 6.42
N ARG A 14 -7.17 -6.81 5.35
CA ARG A 14 -5.84 -7.35 4.99
C ARG A 14 -5.04 -6.30 4.25
N CYS A 15 -3.99 -5.80 4.90
CA CYS A 15 -3.16 -4.72 4.41
C CYS A 15 -1.87 -5.25 3.78
N ALA A 16 -1.69 -5.01 2.49
CA ALA A 16 -0.42 -5.18 1.80
C ALA A 16 0.42 -3.91 1.90
N ILE A 17 1.75 -4.08 1.94
CA ILE A 17 2.68 -2.95 1.90
C ILE A 17 3.51 -3.05 0.64
N TYR A 18 3.50 -1.98 -0.16
CA TYR A 18 4.33 -1.84 -1.33
C TYR A 18 5.46 -0.84 -1.08
N THR A 19 6.69 -1.26 -1.36
CA THR A 19 7.88 -0.42 -1.22
C THR A 19 8.64 -0.33 -2.54
N ARG A 20 9.27 0.82 -2.78
CA ARG A 20 10.09 1.03 -3.99
C ARG A 20 11.36 1.79 -3.66
N LYS A 21 12.44 1.45 -4.35
CA LYS A 21 13.70 2.20 -4.37
C LYS A 21 14.15 2.41 -5.80
N SER A 22 14.18 3.66 -6.28
CA SER A 22 14.77 3.96 -7.59
C SER A 22 16.30 3.81 -7.54
N THR A 23 16.92 3.48 -8.68
CA THR A 23 18.37 3.63 -8.88
C THR A 23 18.85 5.08 -8.76
N GLU A 24 17.96 6.05 -8.99
CA GLU A 24 18.28 7.49 -8.97
C GLU A 24 18.10 8.13 -7.59
N GLU A 25 17.39 7.48 -6.68
CA GLU A 25 17.20 7.98 -5.31
C GLU A 25 18.49 7.72 -4.53
N ARG A 26 19.08 8.78 -3.94
CA ARG A 26 20.32 8.64 -3.16
C ARG A 26 20.13 7.54 -2.12
N LEU A 27 20.86 6.45 -2.31
CA LEU A 27 20.79 5.22 -1.51
C LEU A 27 21.21 5.46 -0.05
N ASP A 28 21.87 6.59 0.21
CA ASP A 28 22.47 7.02 1.47
C ASP A 28 21.51 7.67 2.48
N LEU A 29 20.26 7.94 2.11
CA LEU A 29 19.25 8.41 3.06
C LEU A 29 18.52 7.19 3.63
N GLU A 30 18.62 6.96 4.95
CA GLU A 30 17.98 5.83 5.64
C GLU A 30 16.46 5.74 5.37
N LEU A 31 15.80 6.88 5.16
CA LEU A 31 14.38 6.99 4.80
C LEU A 31 14.03 6.36 3.44
N ASN A 32 15.01 6.15 2.56
CA ASN A 32 14.82 5.50 1.25
C ASN A 32 15.10 3.99 1.30
N SER A 33 15.41 3.43 2.48
CA SER A 33 15.54 1.97 2.63
C SER A 33 14.16 1.30 2.56
N PHE A 34 14.14 0.05 2.13
CA PHE A 34 12.90 -0.75 2.14
C PHE A 34 12.39 -0.93 3.57
N ASP A 35 13.29 -1.19 4.50
CA ASP A 35 12.96 -1.38 5.91
C ASP A 35 12.33 -0.12 6.50
N ALA A 36 12.92 1.07 6.32
CA ALA A 36 12.32 2.30 6.85
C ALA A 36 10.90 2.57 6.29
N GLN A 37 10.68 2.30 5.00
CA GLN A 37 9.35 2.43 4.38
C GLN A 37 8.37 1.40 4.96
N ARG A 38 8.83 0.16 5.13
CA ARG A 38 8.05 -0.96 5.67
C ARG A 38 7.69 -0.72 7.13
N ASP A 39 8.67 -0.41 7.98
CA ASP A 39 8.48 -0.08 9.40
C ASP A 39 7.45 1.04 9.59
N ALA A 40 7.53 2.10 8.78
CA ALA A 40 6.57 3.20 8.84
C ALA A 40 5.14 2.75 8.45
N ALA A 41 5.01 1.91 7.42
CA ALA A 41 3.73 1.36 7.00
C ALA A 41 3.16 0.33 7.99
N GLU A 42 4.00 -0.52 8.58
CA GLU A 42 3.62 -1.48 9.62
C GLU A 42 3.15 -0.76 10.88
N ALA A 43 3.87 0.26 11.33
CA ALA A 43 3.47 1.10 12.46
C ALA A 43 2.12 1.80 12.20
N PHE A 44 1.89 2.28 10.97
CA PHE A 44 0.60 2.85 10.60
C PHE A 44 -0.51 1.79 10.69
N ILE A 45 -0.33 0.61 10.08
CA ILE A 45 -1.31 -0.48 10.13
C ILE A 45 -1.59 -0.91 11.57
N GLU A 46 -0.55 -1.01 12.40
CA GLU A 46 -0.69 -1.36 13.81
C GLU A 46 -1.54 -0.33 14.57
N SER A 47 -1.39 0.96 14.28
CA SER A 47 -2.22 2.02 14.87
C SER A 47 -3.72 1.87 14.51
N GLN A 48 -4.03 1.23 13.38
CA GLN A 48 -5.39 0.95 12.90
C GLN A 48 -5.91 -0.44 13.30
N LYS A 49 -5.15 -1.21 14.10
CA LYS A 49 -5.55 -2.56 14.54
C LYS A 49 -6.91 -2.59 15.25
N SER A 50 -7.27 -1.51 15.94
CA SER A 50 -8.59 -1.37 16.59
C SER A 50 -9.76 -1.32 15.60
N GLU A 51 -9.50 -0.99 14.34
CA GLU A 51 -10.44 -1.02 13.23
C GLU A 51 -10.42 -2.34 12.45
N GLY A 52 -9.60 -3.32 12.86
CA GLY A 52 -9.52 -4.64 12.24
C GLY A 52 -8.40 -4.77 11.19
N TRP A 53 -7.50 -3.80 11.08
CA TRP A 53 -6.39 -3.83 10.14
C TRP A 53 -5.34 -4.86 10.54
N VAL A 54 -4.87 -5.63 9.56
CA VAL A 54 -3.85 -6.69 9.74
C VAL A 54 -2.83 -6.56 8.63
N CYS A 55 -1.56 -6.38 8.99
CA CYS A 55 -0.46 -6.39 8.04
C CYS A 55 -0.23 -7.81 7.51
N LEU A 56 -0.19 -7.96 6.19
CA LEU A 56 0.18 -9.20 5.53
C LEU A 56 1.71 -9.41 5.59
N PRO A 57 2.17 -10.67 5.73
CA PRO A 57 3.60 -10.97 5.80
C PRO A 57 4.31 -10.84 4.44
N ASN A 58 3.56 -10.92 3.33
CA ASN A 58 4.11 -10.79 1.99
C ASN A 58 4.83 -9.44 1.81
N ARG A 59 5.94 -9.47 1.08
CA ARG A 59 6.75 -8.29 0.76
C ARG A 59 6.67 -8.01 -0.73
N TYR A 60 6.27 -6.78 -1.07
CA TYR A 60 6.25 -6.29 -2.44
C TYR A 60 7.27 -5.16 -2.56
N ASP A 61 8.52 -5.55 -2.81
CA ASP A 61 9.67 -4.63 -2.81
C ASP A 61 10.26 -4.51 -4.22
N ASP A 62 10.16 -3.33 -4.83
CA ASP A 62 10.74 -3.05 -6.15
C ASP A 62 12.04 -2.22 -6.04
N GLY A 63 13.18 -2.90 -6.17
CA GLY A 63 14.51 -2.29 -6.13
C GLY A 63 15.12 -2.05 -7.49
N GLY A 64 15.61 -0.83 -7.71
CA GLY A 64 16.23 -0.43 -8.98
C GLY A 64 15.23 -0.09 -10.07
N PHE A 65 13.96 0.13 -9.72
CA PHE A 65 12.91 0.49 -10.67
C PHE A 65 12.54 1.97 -10.54
N SER A 66 12.44 2.64 -11.69
CA SER A 66 12.01 4.02 -11.78
C SER A 66 10.51 4.15 -11.49
N GLY A 67 10.12 5.30 -10.93
CA GLY A 67 8.73 5.71 -10.72
C GLY A 67 7.94 6.00 -12.00
N SER A 68 8.57 5.85 -13.17
CA SER A 68 8.05 6.26 -14.49
C SER A 68 7.37 5.14 -15.30
N ASN A 69 7.48 3.87 -14.90
CA ASN A 69 6.75 2.76 -15.52
C ASN A 69 6.09 1.86 -14.45
N LEU A 70 5.09 1.08 -14.84
CA LEU A 70 4.39 0.14 -13.94
C LEU A 70 4.75 -1.32 -14.21
N ASP A 71 5.60 -1.60 -15.21
CA ASP A 71 6.12 -2.94 -15.45
C ASP A 71 7.22 -3.25 -14.44
N ARG A 72 6.80 -3.74 -13.27
CA ARG A 72 7.70 -4.07 -12.16
C ARG A 72 7.26 -5.38 -11.52
N PRO A 73 8.21 -6.26 -11.15
CA PRO A 73 7.90 -7.60 -10.69
C PRO A 73 7.05 -7.60 -9.42
N ALA A 74 7.41 -6.81 -8.40
CA ALA A 74 6.65 -6.83 -7.15
C ALA A 74 5.29 -6.15 -7.28
N TYR A 75 5.18 -5.09 -8.09
CA TYR A 75 3.90 -4.48 -8.43
C TYR A 75 2.97 -5.46 -9.18
N ASN A 76 3.50 -6.21 -10.15
CA ASN A 76 2.71 -7.19 -10.90
C ASN A 76 2.21 -8.34 -9.99
N GLU A 77 3.03 -8.82 -9.06
CA GLU A 77 2.59 -9.80 -8.07
C GLU A 77 1.53 -9.23 -7.11
N LEU A 78 1.71 -7.99 -6.65
CA LEU A 78 0.72 -7.28 -5.84
C LEU A 78 -0.64 -7.20 -6.55
N MET A 79 -0.63 -6.86 -7.84
CA MET A 79 -1.87 -6.77 -8.63
C MET A 79 -2.57 -8.12 -8.73
N LYS A 80 -1.83 -9.23 -8.90
CA LYS A 80 -2.43 -10.58 -8.91
C LYS A 80 -3.11 -10.91 -7.58
N ASP A 81 -2.48 -10.58 -6.46
CA ASP A 81 -3.04 -10.87 -5.12
C ASP A 81 -4.25 -9.94 -4.82
N ILE A 82 -4.25 -8.71 -5.36
CA ILE A 82 -5.42 -7.82 -5.36
C ILE A 82 -6.57 -8.43 -6.17
N GLU A 83 -6.30 -8.88 -7.40
CA GLU A 83 -7.29 -9.47 -8.29
C GLU A 83 -7.83 -10.81 -7.75
N ALA A 84 -7.02 -11.56 -7.02
CA ALA A 84 -7.43 -12.76 -6.30
C ALA A 84 -8.30 -12.47 -5.06
N GLY A 85 -8.43 -11.20 -4.67
CA GLY A 85 -9.17 -10.79 -3.47
C GLY A 85 -8.45 -11.20 -2.18
N GLU A 86 -7.12 -11.30 -2.19
CA GLU A 86 -6.29 -11.62 -1.03
C GLU A 86 -5.91 -10.38 -0.19
N ILE A 87 -6.13 -9.20 -0.77
CA ILE A 87 -5.78 -7.89 -0.22
C ILE A 87 -7.04 -7.03 -0.18
N ASP A 88 -7.24 -6.29 0.91
CA ASP A 88 -8.35 -5.32 1.05
C ASP A 88 -7.82 -3.88 1.09
N CYS A 89 -6.55 -3.69 1.47
CA CYS A 89 -5.92 -2.39 1.64
C CYS A 89 -4.47 -2.42 1.15
N LEU A 90 -4.06 -1.40 0.40
CA LEU A 90 -2.68 -1.16 0.01
C LEU A 90 -2.13 0.06 0.73
N VAL A 91 -1.02 -0.14 1.46
CA VAL A 91 -0.31 0.90 2.18
C VAL A 91 1.06 1.15 1.53
N VAL A 92 1.37 2.42 1.29
CA VAL A 92 2.68 2.86 0.78
C VAL A 92 3.25 3.95 1.66
N TYR A 93 4.57 4.08 1.71
CA TYR A 93 5.21 5.16 2.45
C TYR A 93 4.86 6.55 1.87
N GLN A 94 4.95 6.68 0.54
CA GLN A 94 4.66 7.89 -0.24
C GLN A 94 3.96 7.52 -1.55
N VAL A 95 3.10 8.40 -2.05
CA VAL A 95 2.37 8.19 -3.32
C VAL A 95 3.33 8.02 -4.49
N ASP A 96 4.48 8.72 -4.49
CA ASP A 96 5.49 8.62 -5.56
C ASP A 96 6.19 7.24 -5.62
N ARG A 97 5.97 6.37 -4.63
CA ARG A 97 6.43 4.98 -4.67
C ARG A 97 5.67 4.19 -5.73
N LEU A 98 4.38 4.44 -5.92
CA LEU A 98 3.61 3.83 -7.02
C LEU A 98 3.97 4.45 -8.35
N SER A 99 3.69 5.74 -8.51
CA SER A 99 3.98 6.48 -9.75
C SER A 99 4.19 7.96 -9.48
N ARG A 100 5.06 8.59 -10.27
CA ARG A 100 5.25 10.05 -10.30
C ARG A 100 4.37 10.75 -11.34
N SER A 101 3.70 9.98 -12.19
CA SER A 101 2.86 10.46 -13.28
C SER A 101 1.41 10.58 -12.82
N PRO A 102 0.77 11.76 -12.88
CA PRO A 102 -0.62 11.94 -12.47
C PRO A 102 -1.60 11.06 -13.25
N SER A 103 -1.35 10.84 -14.55
CA SER A 103 -2.21 9.99 -15.38
C SER A 103 -2.12 8.52 -14.99
N ASP A 104 -0.90 8.04 -14.70
CA ASP A 104 -0.71 6.67 -14.23
C ASP A 104 -1.34 6.47 -12.85
N LEU A 105 -1.16 7.44 -11.94
CA LEU A 105 -1.79 7.38 -10.63
C LEU A 105 -3.31 7.34 -10.74
N ALA A 106 -3.93 8.16 -11.59
CA ALA A 106 -5.36 8.13 -11.81
C ALA A 106 -5.85 6.77 -12.34
N HIS A 107 -5.09 6.15 -13.26
CA HIS A 107 -5.40 4.82 -13.76
C HIS A 107 -5.33 3.76 -12.65
N ILE A 108 -4.25 3.76 -11.85
CA ILE A 108 -4.07 2.84 -10.73
C ILE A 108 -5.20 2.99 -9.71
N MET A 109 -5.58 4.22 -9.35
CA MET A 109 -6.68 4.47 -8.41
C MET A 109 -8.01 3.94 -8.95
N SER A 110 -8.26 4.08 -10.26
CA SER A 110 -9.47 3.52 -10.88
C SER A 110 -9.49 1.99 -10.82
N VAL A 111 -8.34 1.32 -10.97
CA VAL A 111 -8.23 -0.13 -10.83
C VAL A 111 -8.48 -0.55 -9.39
N PHE A 112 -7.86 0.14 -8.41
CA PHE A 112 -8.08 -0.12 -6.99
C PHE A 112 -9.54 0.06 -6.58
N GLU A 113 -10.21 1.11 -7.07
CA GLU A 113 -11.64 1.31 -6.83
C GLU A 113 -12.48 0.17 -7.41
N ALA A 114 -12.18 -0.27 -8.64
CA ALA A 114 -12.88 -1.39 -9.28
C ALA A 114 -12.68 -2.72 -8.52
N CYS A 115 -11.51 -2.92 -7.90
CA CYS A 115 -11.21 -4.07 -7.06
C CYS A 115 -11.66 -3.92 -5.60
N GLY A 116 -12.19 -2.75 -5.20
CA GLY A 116 -12.60 -2.48 -3.82
C GLY A 116 -11.44 -2.31 -2.83
N ILE A 117 -10.24 -1.97 -3.32
CA ILE A 117 -9.04 -1.78 -2.51
C ILE A 117 -9.02 -0.40 -1.90
N THR A 118 -8.79 -0.35 -0.58
CA THR A 118 -8.48 0.91 0.11
C THR A 118 -7.01 1.27 -0.13
N PHE A 119 -6.72 2.49 -0.58
CA PHE A 119 -5.35 2.95 -0.76
C PHE A 119 -4.96 3.98 0.30
N VAL A 120 -3.79 3.79 0.93
CA VAL A 120 -3.24 4.69 1.95
C VAL A 120 -1.78 5.02 1.68
N SER A 121 -1.44 6.31 1.80
CA SER A 121 -0.06 6.78 1.94
C SER A 121 0.23 7.19 3.39
N VAL A 122 1.31 6.67 3.97
CA VAL A 122 1.71 6.97 5.36
C VAL A 122 2.11 8.44 5.52
N THR A 123 2.75 9.00 4.50
CA THR A 123 3.08 10.43 4.47
C THR A 123 2.31 11.10 3.34
N GLU A 124 1.45 12.06 3.70
CA GLU A 124 0.95 13.04 2.73
C GLU A 124 2.06 14.05 2.46
N SER A 125 2.41 14.22 1.18
CA SER A 125 3.27 15.32 0.75
C SER A 125 2.56 16.63 1.08
N LYS A 126 3.01 17.31 2.14
CA LYS A 126 2.73 18.74 2.34
C LYS A 126 3.37 19.58 1.24
#